data_AF-A0A3A6JQC7-F1
#
_entry.id   AF-A0A3A6JQC7-F1
#
_cell.length_a   1.000
_cell.length_b   1.000
_cell.length_c   1.000
_cell.angle_alpha   90.00
_cell.angle_beta   90.00
_cell.angle_gamma   90.00
#
_symmetry.space_group_name_H-M   'P 1'
#
loop_
_entity.id
_entity.type
_entity.pdbx_description
1 polymer ?
#
loop_
_entity_poly.entity_id
_entity_poly.type
_entity_poly.pdbx_seq_one_letter_code
_entity_poly.pdbx_strand_id
1 'polypeptide(L)' 'MPLTQKKKITNERYLSKFITKSIRIPKELDENLTAAATSSGESVAGYILTATRERMARDGFQPPNVDDSSTGGG' A
#
# COMPACT_ATOMS: atom_id res chain seq x y z
N MET A 1 -8.83 -26.23 1.07
CA MET A 1 -10.16 -26.18 0.42
C MET A 1 -10.02 -25.49 -0.94
N PRO A 2 -10.54 -26.06 -2.04
CA PRO A 2 -10.56 -25.34 -3.31
C PRO A 2 -11.48 -24.12 -3.23
N LEU A 3 -10.99 -22.95 -3.64
CA LEU A 3 -11.81 -21.74 -3.77
C LEU A 3 -12.86 -21.97 -4.88
N THR A 4 -14.14 -21.88 -4.52
CA THR A 4 -15.23 -21.90 -5.49
C THR A 4 -15.06 -20.75 -6.49
N GLN A 5 -15.55 -20.93 -7.72
CA GLN A 5 -15.38 -19.97 -8.81
C GLN A 5 -15.89 -18.56 -8.43
N LYS A 6 -16.99 -18.47 -7.68
CA LYS A 6 -17.51 -17.20 -7.14
C LYS A 6 -16.51 -16.50 -6.21
N LYS A 7 -15.87 -17.23 -5.29
CA LYS A 7 -14.88 -16.65 -4.37
C LYS A 7 -13.64 -16.14 -5.11
N LYS A 8 -13.23 -16.79 -6.20
CA LYS A 8 -12.13 -16.30 -7.04
C LYS A 8 -12.44 -14.95 -7.66
N ILE A 9 -13.61 -14.81 -8.31
CA ILE A 9 -14.03 -13.55 -8.96
C ILE A 9 -14.14 -12.41 -7.94
N THR A 10 -14.71 -12.67 -6.76
CA THR A 10 -14.79 -11.65 -5.70
C THR A 10 -13.40 -11.23 -5.21
N ASN A 11 -12.49 -12.18 -5.02
CA ASN A 11 -11.12 -11.90 -4.61
C ASN A 11 -10.35 -11.13 -5.69
N GLU A 12 -10.50 -11.50 -6.97
CA GLU A 12 -9.90 -10.78 -8.09
C GLU A 12 -10.40 -9.34 -8.19
N ARG A 13 -11.71 -9.09 -8.04
CA ARG A 13 -12.28 -7.73 -7.99
C ARG A 13 -11.78 -6.92 -6.78
N TYR A 14 -11.49 -7.59 -5.66
CA TYR A 14 -10.89 -6.92 -4.51
C TYR A 14 -9.42 -6.55 -4.80
N LEU A 15 -8.64 -7.50 -5.30
CA LEU A 15 -7.23 -7.32 -5.63
C LEU A 15 -7.01 -6.33 -6.77
N SER A 16 -7.95 -6.21 -7.72
CA SER A 16 -7.86 -5.25 -8.83
C SER A 16 -7.85 -3.79 -8.39
N LYS A 17 -8.20 -3.49 -7.13
CA LYS A 17 -8.09 -2.14 -6.55
C LYS A 17 -6.66 -1.77 -6.14
N PHE A 18 -5.77 -2.76 -6.07
CA PHE A 18 -4.40 -2.59 -5.61
C PHE A 18 -3.44 -2.63 -6.78
N ILE A 19 -2.43 -1.75 -6.75
CA ILE A 19 -1.32 -1.77 -7.71
C ILE A 19 -0.13 -2.43 -7.01
N THR A 20 0.47 -3.42 -7.67
CA THR A 20 1.71 -4.04 -7.17
C THR A 20 2.92 -3.21 -7.61
N LYS A 21 3.76 -2.82 -6.64
CA LYS A 21 5.06 -2.19 -6.89
C LYS A 21 6.15 -3.13 -6.37
N SER A 22 7.04 -3.55 -7.25
CA SER A 22 8.21 -4.36 -6.88
C SER A 22 9.42 -3.45 -6.68
N ILE A 23 10.08 -3.57 -5.54
CA ILE A 23 11.31 -2.85 -5.21
C ILE A 23 12.41 -3.85 -4.90
N ARG A 24 13.65 -3.51 -5.26
CA ARG A 24 14.84 -4.28 -4.87
C ARG A 24 15.53 -3.52 -3.76
N ILE A 25 15.67 -4.14 -2.59
CA ILE A 25 16.35 -3.57 -1.43
C ILE A 25 17.55 -4.45 -1.05
N PRO A 26 18.64 -3.86 -0.49
CA PRO A 26 19.73 -4.64 0.07
C PRO A 26 19.26 -5.53 1.22
N LYS A 27 19.84 -6.72 1.36
CA LYS A 27 19.45 -7.70 2.39
C LYS A 27 19.57 -7.14 3.81
N GLU A 28 20.65 -6.41 4.08
CA GLU A 28 20.88 -5.80 5.40
C GLU A 28 19.79 -4.78 5.78
N LEU A 29 19.18 -4.13 4.78
CA LEU A 29 18.08 -3.20 5.00
C LEU A 29 16.75 -3.94 5.22
N ASP A 30 16.55 -5.09 4.56
CA ASP A 30 15.34 -5.92 4.69
C ASP A 30 15.15 -6.45 6.11
N GLU A 31 16.23 -6.90 6.76
CA GLU A 31 16.19 -7.37 8.15
C GLU A 31 15.77 -6.25 9.11
N ASN A 32 16.39 -5.07 8.97
CA ASN A 32 16.06 -3.89 9.77
C ASN A 32 14.62 -3.41 9.52
N LEU A 33 14.19 -3.41 8.25
CA LEU A 33 12.84 -3.05 7.85
C LEU A 33 11.79 -3.99 8.45
N THR A 34 12.04 -5.30 8.39
CA THR A 34 11.15 -6.33 8.93
C THR A 34 11.07 -6.24 10.45
N ALA A 35 12.21 -6.04 11.13
CA ALA A 35 12.26 -5.84 12.57
C ALA A 35 11.48 -4.58 12.99
N ALA A 36 11.68 -3.46 12.29
CA ALA A 36 10.99 -2.20 12.58
C ALA A 36 9.47 -2.31 12.36
N ALA A 37 9.05 -2.90 11.23
CA ALA A 37 7.63 -3.14 10.96
C ALA A 37 6.98 -4.01 12.04
N THR A 38 7.66 -5.08 12.44
CA THR A 38 7.19 -5.99 13.51
C THR A 38 7.08 -5.25 14.84
N SER A 39 8.07 -4.43 15.20
CA SER A 39 8.06 -3.64 16.43
C SER A 39 6.93 -2.61 16.46
N SER A 40 6.54 -2.07 15.31
CA SER A 40 5.40 -1.15 15.17
C SER A 40 4.05 -1.87 15.10
N GLY A 41 4.02 -3.20 15.06
CA GLY A 41 2.79 -3.99 14.90
C GLY A 41 2.19 -3.90 13.49
N GLU A 42 2.99 -3.50 12.49
CA GLU A 42 2.55 -3.32 11.11
C GLU A 42 3.13 -4.39 10.18
N SER A 43 2.48 -4.59 9.03
CA SER A 43 3.12 -5.33 7.93
C SER A 43 4.23 -4.47 7.31
N VAL A 44 5.23 -5.10 6.68
CA VAL A 44 6.30 -4.39 5.94
C VAL A 44 5.72 -3.42 4.91
N ALA A 45 4.68 -3.83 4.18
CA ALA A 45 4.00 -2.96 3.21
C ALA A 45 3.33 -1.75 3.89
N GLY A 46 2.67 -1.97 5.04
CA GLY A 46 2.09 -0.90 5.84
C GLY A 46 3.15 0.10 6.30
N TYR A 47 4.24 -0.41 6.88
CA TYR A 47 5.35 0.39 7.38
C TYR A 47 6.01 1.25 6.29
N ILE A 48 6.23 0.69 5.09
CA ILE A 48 6.74 1.46 3.94
C ILE A 48 5.77 2.59 3.55
N LEU A 49 4.47 2.32 3.51
CA LEU A 49 3.47 3.31 3.13
C LEU A 49 3.34 4.43 4.18
N THR A 50 3.40 4.09 5.47
CA THR A 50 3.42 5.06 6.59
C THR A 50 4.64 5.97 6.47
N ALA A 51 5.84 5.39 6.37
CA ALA A 51 7.09 6.15 6.22
C ALA A 51 7.07 7.04 4.96
N THR A 52 6.49 6.57 3.86
CA THR A 52 6.36 7.34 2.62
C THR A 52 5.40 8.52 2.80
N ARG A 53 4.26 8.33 3.47
CA ARG A 53 3.31 9.43 3.76
C ARG A 53 3.94 10.49 4.67
N GLU A 54 4.61 10.06 5.73
CA GLU A 54 5.29 10.98 6.63
C GLU A 54 6.39 11.77 5.93
N ARG A 55 7.11 11.13 5.00
CA ARG A 55 8.10 11.81 4.17
C ARG A 55 7.46 12.82 3.24
N MET A 56 6.38 12.44 2.54
CA MET A 56 5.62 13.37 1.68
C MET A 56 5.16 14.60 2.47
N ALA A 57 4.60 14.40 3.67
CA ALA A 57 4.17 15.49 4.54
C ALA A 57 5.33 16.40 4.96
N ARG A 58 6.49 15.82 5.33
CA ARG A 58 7.72 16.56 5.66
C ARG A 58 8.25 17.38 4.49
N ASP A 59 8.18 16.83 3.29
CA ASP A 59 8.62 17.46 2.05
C ASP A 59 7.61 18.51 1.52
N GLY A 60 6.47 18.71 2.22
CA GLY A 60 5.42 19.63 1.82
C GLY A 60 4.54 19.13 0.68
N PHE A 61 4.65 17.85 0.32
CA PHE A 61 3.78 17.23 -0.67
C PHE A 61 2.44 16.85 -0.02
N GLN A 62 1.39 17.59 -0.35
CA GLN A 62 0.02 17.22 -0.02
C GLN A 62 -0.59 16.50 -1.22
N PRO A 63 -0.94 15.20 -1.11
CA PRO A 63 -1.68 14.54 -2.17
C PRO A 63 -3.03 15.24 -2.36
N PRO A 64 -3.53 15.36 -3.60
CA PRO A 64 -4.84 15.95 -3.85
C PRO A 64 -5.90 15.18 -3.06
N ASN A 65 -6.86 15.90 -2.47
CA ASN A 65 -7.99 15.27 -1.82
C ASN A 65 -8.74 14.44 -2.87
N VAL A 66 -8.87 13.14 -2.61
CA VAL A 66 -9.56 12.20 -3.50
C VAL A 66 -11.03 12.59 -3.76
N ASP A 67 -11.61 13.43 -2.88
CA ASP A 67 -12.97 13.94 -2.98
C ASP A 67 -13.17 15.06 -4.01
N ASP A 68 -12.10 15.70 -4.52
CA ASP A 68 -12.19 16.75 -5.54
C ASP A 68 -12.33 16.21 -6.98
N SER A 69 -12.37 14.88 -7.16
CA SER A 69 -12.47 14.23 -8.47
C SER A 69 -13.91 13.92 -8.92
N SER A 70 -14.93 14.37 -8.17
CA SER A 70 -16.35 14.16 -8.51
C SER A 70 -17.12 15.45 -8.79
N THR A 71 -16.57 16.40 -9.54
CA THR A 71 -17.38 17.49 -10.13
C THR A 71 -16.90 17.86 -11.53
N GLY A 72 -17.80 17.68 -12.51
CA GLY A 72 -17.67 18.09 -13.92
C GLY A 72 -17.32 16.92 -14.83
N GLY A 73 -18.12 16.48 -15.80
CA GLY A 73 -19.37 16.93 -16.44
C GLY A 73 -19.57 15.98 -17.65
N GLY A 74 -20.64 15.94 -18.42
CA GLY A 74 -22.00 16.48 -18.42
C GLY A 74 -22.79 15.60 -19.40
#